data_AF-A0A5J4P1B1-F1
#
_entry.id   AF-A0A5J4P1B1-F1
#
_cell.length_a   1.000
_cell.length_b   1.000
_cell.length_c   1.000
_cell.angle_alpha   90.00
_cell.angle_beta   90.00
_cell.angle_gamma   90.00
#
_symmetry.space_group_name_H-M   'P 1'
#
loop_
_entity.id
_entity.type
_entity.pdbx_description
1 polymer ?
#
loop_
_entity_poly.entity_id
_entity_poly.type
_entity_poly.pdbx_seq_one_letter_code
_entity_poly.pdbx_strand_id
1 'polypeptide(L)'
;MASRSGIRAPGTDGTDFRHRERVASSYSHGPILKRRLRLVFALHVSLWILMFIRLLPELCLRFGFKTRLIVEKWPFPQAGLWEYVWCFGSLIPTIFGYLSLNKNRTGLSRISMIGTVVFGLGSITVGCFQHALELLEYYETHRSRHSFYGFPVIVLLYIFFSICIQVHGFSVYFCYKLYTLWSLSTRKAR
;
A
#
# COMPACT_ATOMS: atom_id res chain seq x y z
N MET A 1 36.00 -12.66 -12.06
CA MET A 1 37.26 -11.96 -11.73
C MET A 1 37.35 -10.73 -12.61
N ALA A 2 37.41 -9.54 -12.02
CA ALA A 2 37.71 -8.30 -12.73
C ALA A 2 39.23 -8.12 -12.75
N SER A 3 39.83 -7.96 -13.93
CA SER A 3 41.25 -7.61 -14.06
C SER A 3 41.44 -6.09 -13.92
N ARG A 4 42.39 -5.74 -13.06
CA ARG A 4 42.90 -4.40 -12.77
C ARG A 4 44.10 -4.14 -13.71
N SER A 5 44.11 -3.00 -14.41
CA SER A 5 45.13 -2.51 -15.37
C SER A 5 45.22 -3.29 -16.69
N GLY A 6 44.97 -2.77 -17.90
CA GLY A 6 44.51 -1.49 -18.45
C GLY A 6 44.15 -1.73 -19.94
N ILE A 7 43.79 -0.67 -20.69
CA ILE A 7 43.26 -0.63 -22.08
C ILE A 7 41.72 -0.65 -22.15
N ARG A 8 41.14 0.47 -22.60
CA ARG A 8 39.71 0.57 -22.96
C ARG A 8 39.41 -0.48 -24.03
N ALA A 9 38.31 -1.20 -23.88
CA ALA A 9 37.91 -2.26 -24.82
C ALA A 9 38.00 -1.76 -26.28
N PRO A 10 38.80 -2.41 -27.15
CA PRO A 10 38.89 -2.02 -28.56
C PRO A 10 37.53 -2.27 -29.23
N GLY A 11 37.01 -1.25 -29.92
CA GLY A 11 35.74 -1.34 -30.65
C GLY A 11 34.56 -0.55 -30.07
N THR A 12 34.78 0.52 -29.30
CA THR A 12 33.69 1.48 -29.01
C THR A 12 34.02 2.82 -29.66
N ASP A 13 33.36 3.09 -30.79
CA ASP A 13 33.42 4.30 -31.62
C ASP A 13 32.65 5.49 -30.99
N GLY A 14 32.20 5.36 -29.74
CA GLY A 14 31.38 6.36 -29.05
C GLY A 14 29.90 6.37 -29.46
N THR A 15 29.48 5.54 -30.43
CA THR A 15 28.07 5.44 -30.85
C THR A 15 27.21 4.70 -29.82
N ASP A 16 27.83 3.98 -28.89
CA ASP A 16 27.17 3.23 -27.81
C ASP A 16 26.78 4.11 -26.60
N PHE A 17 27.10 5.40 -26.62
CA PHE A 17 26.77 6.34 -25.54
C PHE A 17 25.29 6.32 -25.16
N ARG A 18 24.40 6.38 -26.17
CA ARG A 18 22.94 6.30 -25.97
C ARG A 18 22.49 4.98 -25.34
N HIS A 19 23.19 3.88 -25.64
CA HIS A 19 22.91 2.59 -25.03
C HIS A 19 23.35 2.57 -23.56
N ARG A 20 24.55 3.06 -23.26
CA ARG A 20 25.10 3.13 -21.89
C ARG A 20 24.27 4.01 -20.96
N GLU A 21 23.83 5.18 -21.41
CA GLU A 21 22.96 6.07 -20.63
C GLU A 21 21.60 5.44 -20.32
N ARG A 22 21.00 4.75 -21.31
CA ARG A 22 19.72 4.05 -21.12
C ARG A 22 19.84 2.88 -20.14
N VAL A 23 20.97 2.18 -20.13
CA VAL A 23 21.24 1.12 -19.16
C VAL A 23 21.51 1.72 -17.77
N ALA A 24 22.37 2.73 -17.66
CA ALA A 24 22.71 3.39 -16.41
C ALA A 24 21.50 4.03 -15.69
N SER A 25 20.58 4.63 -16.44
CA SER A 25 19.32 5.15 -15.89
C SER A 25 18.44 4.04 -15.29
N SER A 26 18.35 2.86 -15.94
CA SER A 26 17.60 1.72 -15.39
C SER A 26 18.25 1.14 -14.12
N TYR A 27 19.59 1.07 -14.08
CA TYR A 27 20.35 0.60 -12.90
C TYR A 27 20.30 1.57 -11.72
N SER A 28 20.23 2.88 -11.96
CA SER A 28 20.10 3.88 -10.88
C SER A 28 18.66 4.00 -10.36
N HIS A 29 17.65 3.94 -11.23
CA HIS A 29 16.27 4.21 -10.85
C HIS A 29 15.58 3.01 -10.17
N GLY A 30 15.90 1.79 -10.57
CA GLY A 30 15.32 0.56 -10.01
C GLY A 30 15.49 0.43 -8.48
N PRO A 31 16.70 0.52 -7.93
CA PRO A 31 16.94 0.43 -6.50
C PRO A 31 16.21 1.50 -5.67
N ILE A 32 16.17 2.75 -6.17
CA ILE A 32 15.48 3.86 -5.50
C ILE A 32 13.97 3.58 -5.44
N LEU A 33 13.36 3.17 -6.55
CA LEU A 33 11.94 2.82 -6.60
C LEU A 33 11.61 1.63 -5.70
N LYS A 34 12.47 0.60 -5.65
CA LYS A 34 12.31 -0.53 -4.71
C LYS A 34 12.34 -0.07 -3.26
N ARG A 35 13.25 0.84 -2.89
CA ARG A 35 13.31 1.39 -1.53
C ARG A 35 12.04 2.18 -1.19
N ARG A 36 11.58 3.04 -2.10
CA ARG A 36 10.34 3.80 -1.92
C ARG A 36 9.12 2.89 -1.80
N LEU A 37 9.01 1.86 -2.65
CA LEU A 37 7.92 0.90 -2.57
C LEU A 37 7.93 0.11 -1.25
N ARG A 38 9.11 -0.31 -0.75
CA ARG A 38 9.23 -0.94 0.58
C ARG A 38 8.79 -0.02 1.70
N LEU A 39 9.15 1.26 1.64
CA LEU A 39 8.67 2.25 2.62
C LEU A 39 7.14 2.36 2.59
N VAL A 40 6.54 2.48 1.41
CA VAL A 40 5.09 2.56 1.25
C VAL A 40 4.39 1.31 1.77
N PHE A 41 4.94 0.11 1.50
CA PHE A 41 4.40 -1.12 2.08
C PHE A 41 4.56 -1.18 3.59
N ALA A 42 5.67 -0.69 4.16
CA ALA A 42 5.82 -0.60 5.60
C ALA A 42 4.77 0.34 6.23
N LEU A 43 4.53 1.51 5.62
CA LEU A 43 3.46 2.43 6.04
C LEU A 43 2.08 1.77 5.94
N HIS A 44 1.82 1.01 4.88
CA HIS A 44 0.57 0.25 4.77
C HIS A 44 0.43 -0.78 5.89
N VAL A 45 1.50 -1.52 6.23
CA VAL A 45 1.48 -2.46 7.36
C VAL A 45 1.22 -1.73 8.68
N SER A 46 1.76 -0.53 8.89
CA SER A 46 1.44 0.28 10.08
C SER A 46 -0.05 0.64 10.15
N LEU A 47 -0.66 1.06 9.03
CA LEU A 47 -2.10 1.33 8.95
C LEU A 47 -2.93 0.06 9.14
N TRP A 48 -2.44 -1.07 8.63
CA TRP A 48 -3.06 -2.38 8.80
C TRP A 48 -3.09 -2.78 10.28
N ILE A 49 -1.99 -2.61 11.02
CA ILE A 49 -1.94 -2.88 12.46
C ILE A 49 -2.96 -2.00 13.20
N LEU A 50 -3.08 -0.72 12.85
CA LEU A 50 -4.07 0.19 13.45
C LEU A 50 -5.50 -0.32 13.23
N MET A 51 -5.85 -0.68 11.99
CA MET A 51 -7.18 -1.23 11.67
C MET A 51 -7.41 -2.58 12.35
N PHE A 52 -6.38 -3.44 12.41
CA PHE A 52 -6.47 -4.74 13.06
C PHE A 52 -6.72 -4.61 14.56
N ILE A 53 -6.01 -3.72 15.26
CA ILE A 53 -6.26 -3.41 16.68
C ILE A 53 -7.69 -2.91 16.88
N ARG A 54 -8.20 -2.09 15.95
CA ARG A 54 -9.57 -1.60 15.97
C ARG A 54 -10.61 -2.71 15.73
N LEU A 55 -10.32 -3.73 14.92
CA LEU A 55 -11.23 -4.86 14.69
C LEU A 55 -11.08 -6.00 15.71
N LEU A 56 -9.96 -6.04 16.43
CA LEU A 56 -9.60 -7.13 17.34
C LEU A 56 -10.67 -7.41 18.41
N PRO A 57 -11.26 -6.42 19.09
CA PRO A 57 -12.33 -6.63 20.08
C PRO A 57 -13.52 -7.38 19.49
N GLU A 58 -13.99 -6.95 18.31
CA GLU A 58 -15.11 -7.59 17.62
C GLU A 58 -14.78 -9.00 17.14
N LEU A 59 -13.57 -9.20 16.61
CA LEU A 59 -13.10 -10.54 16.21
C LEU A 59 -13.06 -11.48 17.42
N CYS A 60 -12.51 -11.04 18.55
CA CYS A 60 -12.50 -11.82 19.79
C CYS A 60 -13.92 -12.22 20.23
N LEU A 61 -14.88 -11.28 20.18
CA LEU A 61 -16.28 -11.56 20.50
C LEU A 61 -16.92 -12.58 19.54
N ARG A 62 -16.64 -12.49 18.24
CA ARG A 62 -17.13 -13.44 17.22
C ARG A 62 -16.54 -14.84 17.39
N PHE A 63 -15.29 -14.96 17.84
CA PHE A 63 -14.64 -16.23 18.15
C PHE A 63 -15.01 -16.79 19.53
N GLY A 64 -15.89 -16.12 20.29
CA GLY A 64 -16.38 -16.60 21.58
C GLY A 64 -15.54 -16.17 22.79
N PHE A 65 -14.49 -15.37 22.59
CA PHE A 65 -13.69 -14.78 23.67
C PHE A 65 -14.42 -13.56 24.25
N LYS A 66 -15.38 -13.81 25.14
CA LYS A 66 -16.14 -12.76 25.83
C LYS A 66 -15.44 -12.37 27.13
N THR A 67 -14.62 -11.33 27.09
CA THR A 67 -14.10 -10.69 28.31
C THR A 67 -14.93 -9.46 28.65
N ARG A 68 -15.31 -9.28 29.93
CA ARG A 68 -16.10 -8.13 30.40
C ARG A 68 -15.52 -6.78 29.94
N LEU A 69 -14.19 -6.66 29.96
CA LEU A 69 -13.46 -5.46 29.56
C LEU A 69 -13.61 -5.11 28.05
N ILE A 70 -13.77 -6.12 27.19
CA ILE A 70 -13.89 -5.95 25.74
C ILE A 70 -15.27 -5.41 25.36
N VAL A 71 -16.33 -5.90 26.02
CA VAL A 71 -17.71 -5.53 25.73
C VAL A 71 -18.07 -4.16 26.31
N GLU A 72 -17.61 -3.87 27.53
CA GLU A 72 -18.07 -2.72 28.30
C GLU A 72 -17.32 -1.41 27.95
N LYS A 73 -16.08 -1.50 27.43
CA LYS A 73 -15.21 -0.33 27.22
C LYS A 73 -14.91 0.00 25.76
N TRP A 74 -15.47 -0.72 24.78
CA TRP A 74 -15.13 -0.47 23.38
C TRP A 74 -15.88 0.75 22.83
N PRO A 75 -15.19 1.87 22.51
CA PRO A 75 -15.85 3.14 22.20
C PRO A 75 -16.23 3.31 20.72
N PHE A 76 -15.91 2.32 19.88
CA PHE A 76 -16.13 2.39 18.44
C PHE A 76 -17.45 1.73 18.03
N PRO A 77 -18.09 2.24 16.96
CA PRO A 77 -19.25 1.58 16.38
C PRO A 77 -18.87 0.24 15.77
N GLN A 78 -19.88 -0.61 15.58
CA GLN A 78 -19.73 -1.92 14.97
C GLN A 78 -19.09 -1.82 13.58
N ALA A 79 -18.11 -2.67 13.31
CA ALA A 79 -17.34 -2.66 12.09
C ALA A 79 -18.19 -2.98 10.86
N GLY A 80 -18.09 -2.11 9.86
CA GLY A 80 -18.69 -2.31 8.55
C GLY A 80 -17.94 -3.36 7.73
N LEU A 81 -18.60 -3.94 6.72
CA LEU A 81 -18.00 -4.95 5.83
C LEU A 81 -16.73 -4.42 5.12
N TRP A 82 -16.70 -3.14 4.76
CA TRP A 82 -15.55 -2.54 4.08
C TRP A 82 -14.27 -2.61 4.92
N GLU A 83 -14.37 -2.60 6.24
CA GLU A 83 -13.23 -2.64 7.17
C GLU A 83 -12.58 -4.01 7.19
N TYR A 84 -13.42 -5.06 7.23
CA TYR A 84 -12.97 -6.44 7.13
C TYR A 84 -12.34 -6.70 5.76
N VAL A 85 -12.99 -6.24 4.69
CA VAL A 85 -12.47 -6.37 3.31
C VAL A 85 -11.14 -5.63 3.16
N TRP A 86 -11.03 -4.41 3.69
CA TRP A 86 -9.78 -3.67 3.66
C TRP A 86 -8.71 -4.36 4.50
N CYS A 87 -9.00 -4.72 5.75
CA CYS A 87 -8.03 -5.32 6.66
C CYS A 87 -7.45 -6.62 6.09
N PHE A 88 -8.29 -7.58 5.71
CA PHE A 88 -7.78 -8.87 5.22
C PHE A 88 -7.40 -8.84 3.74
N GLY A 89 -8.15 -8.08 2.92
CA GLY A 89 -7.94 -8.02 1.48
C GLY A 89 -6.73 -7.19 1.06
N SER A 90 -6.42 -6.08 1.74
CA SER A 90 -5.29 -5.20 1.37
C SER A 90 -3.91 -5.74 1.75
N LEU A 91 -3.86 -6.70 2.68
CA LEU A 91 -2.62 -7.36 3.09
C LEU A 91 -2.06 -8.29 2.00
N ILE A 92 -2.93 -9.00 1.28
CA ILE A 92 -2.55 -9.96 0.22
C ILE A 92 -1.74 -9.27 -0.90
N PRO A 93 -2.19 -8.15 -1.50
CA PRO A 93 -1.42 -7.39 -2.48
C PRO A 93 -0.06 -6.93 -1.97
N THR A 94 0.03 -6.56 -0.69
CA THR A 94 1.28 -6.09 -0.06
C THR A 94 2.29 -7.23 0.07
N ILE A 95 1.87 -8.42 0.48
CA ILE A 95 2.72 -9.62 0.53
C ILE A 95 3.24 -9.96 -0.86
N PHE A 96 2.36 -10.05 -1.87
CA PHE A 96 2.80 -10.31 -3.25
C PHE A 96 3.72 -9.22 -3.79
N GLY A 97 3.47 -7.96 -3.40
CA GLY A 97 4.32 -6.82 -3.69
C GLY A 97 5.74 -7.05 -3.18
N TYR A 98 5.92 -7.38 -1.90
CA TYR A 98 7.22 -7.70 -1.33
C TYR A 98 7.91 -8.88 -2.03
N LEU A 99 7.19 -9.97 -2.26
CA LEU A 99 7.73 -11.16 -2.93
C LEU A 99 8.18 -10.85 -4.38
N SER A 100 7.54 -9.87 -5.03
CA SER A 100 7.92 -9.45 -6.37
C SER A 100 9.31 -8.77 -6.42
N LEU A 101 9.71 -8.08 -5.34
CA LEU A 101 10.92 -7.24 -5.32
C LEU A 101 12.23 -8.04 -5.29
N ASN A 102 12.20 -9.25 -4.73
CA ASN A 102 13.40 -10.09 -4.55
C ASN A 102 13.98 -10.58 -5.87
N LYS A 103 13.11 -11.02 -6.79
CA LYS A 103 13.50 -11.59 -8.10
C LYS A 103 12.92 -10.83 -9.29
N ASN A 104 12.51 -9.57 -9.10
CA ASN A 104 11.88 -8.73 -10.13
C ASN A 104 10.71 -9.45 -10.84
N ARG A 105 9.87 -10.17 -10.09
CA ARG A 105 8.81 -11.01 -10.66
C ARG A 105 7.65 -10.14 -11.13
N THR A 106 7.61 -9.87 -12.44
CA THR A 106 6.60 -9.02 -13.08
C THR A 106 5.17 -9.50 -12.85
N GLY A 107 4.92 -10.82 -12.85
CA GLY A 107 3.60 -11.39 -12.57
C GLY A 107 3.08 -11.06 -11.18
N LEU A 108 3.91 -11.23 -10.15
CA LEU A 108 3.54 -10.91 -8.75
C LEU A 108 3.35 -9.41 -8.55
N SER A 109 4.16 -8.58 -9.20
CA SER A 109 3.98 -7.12 -9.17
C SER A 109 2.65 -6.68 -9.82
N ARG A 110 2.23 -7.34 -10.91
CA ARG A 110 0.90 -7.09 -11.51
C ARG A 110 -0.24 -7.47 -10.57
N ILE A 111 -0.16 -8.64 -9.94
CA ILE A 111 -1.17 -9.10 -8.95
C ILE A 111 -1.24 -8.13 -7.77
N SER A 112 -0.09 -7.70 -7.25
CA SER A 112 0.02 -6.70 -6.20
C SER A 112 -0.65 -5.38 -6.61
N MET A 113 -0.36 -4.85 -7.80
CA MET A 113 -0.94 -3.60 -8.27
C MET A 113 -2.47 -3.67 -8.42
N ILE A 114 -2.99 -4.71 -9.10
CA ILE A 114 -4.45 -4.89 -9.27
C ILE A 114 -5.12 -5.09 -7.92
N GLY A 115 -4.54 -5.92 -7.06
CA GLY A 115 -5.07 -6.19 -5.73
C GLY A 115 -5.09 -4.94 -4.84
N THR A 116 -4.08 -4.07 -4.91
CA THR A 116 -4.07 -2.79 -4.18
C THR A 116 -5.19 -1.86 -4.67
N VAL A 117 -5.49 -1.84 -5.97
CA VAL A 117 -6.61 -1.06 -6.50
C VAL A 117 -7.95 -1.60 -5.99
N VAL A 118 -8.18 -2.91 -6.11
CA VAL A 118 -9.48 -3.52 -5.77
C VAL A 118 -9.70 -3.55 -4.25
N PHE A 119 -8.76 -4.15 -3.50
CA PHE A 119 -8.92 -4.38 -2.06
C PHE A 119 -8.37 -3.25 -1.19
N GLY A 120 -7.52 -2.39 -1.71
CA GLY A 120 -7.01 -1.21 -1.01
C GLY A 120 -7.84 0.04 -1.31
N LEU A 121 -7.80 0.55 -2.55
CA LEU A 121 -8.53 1.76 -2.93
C LEU A 121 -10.05 1.55 -2.99
N GLY A 122 -10.50 0.41 -3.56
CA GLY A 122 -11.92 0.12 -3.70
C GLY A 122 -12.67 0.06 -2.37
N SER A 123 -12.12 -0.66 -1.39
CA SER A 123 -12.72 -0.77 -0.05
C SER A 123 -12.71 0.56 0.72
N ILE A 124 -11.64 1.37 0.61
CA ILE A 124 -11.64 2.74 1.17
C ILE A 124 -12.71 3.60 0.51
N THR A 125 -12.85 3.52 -0.80
CA THR A 125 -13.85 4.30 -1.54
C THR A 125 -15.26 3.95 -1.07
N VAL A 126 -15.57 2.66 -0.89
CA VAL A 126 -16.85 2.21 -0.32
C VAL A 126 -17.05 2.76 1.10
N GLY A 127 -16.01 2.70 1.95
CA GLY A 127 -16.05 3.28 3.29
C GLY A 127 -16.34 4.79 3.27
N CYS A 128 -15.68 5.55 2.39
CA CYS A 128 -15.92 6.98 2.22
C CYS A 128 -17.39 7.28 1.85
N PHE A 129 -17.99 6.51 0.94
CA PHE A 129 -19.38 6.74 0.55
C PHE A 129 -20.37 6.38 1.67
N GLN A 130 -20.12 5.31 2.40
CA GLN A 130 -20.98 4.89 3.52
C GLN A 130 -21.01 5.92 4.65
N HIS A 131 -19.92 6.65 4.84
CA HIS A 131 -19.75 7.62 5.93
C HIS A 131 -19.92 9.09 5.49
N ALA A 132 -20.23 9.34 4.22
CA ALA A 132 -20.31 10.69 3.66
C ALA A 132 -21.41 11.55 4.30
N LEU A 133 -22.59 10.97 4.52
CA LEU A 133 -23.70 11.69 5.13
C LEU A 133 -23.44 11.98 6.61
N GLU A 134 -22.79 11.06 7.34
CA GLU A 134 -22.41 11.29 8.74
C GLU A 134 -21.37 12.40 8.86
N LEU A 135 -20.41 12.47 7.93
CA LEU A 135 -19.45 13.57 7.89
C LEU A 135 -20.15 14.90 7.61
N LEU A 136 -21.11 14.94 6.68
CA LEU A 136 -21.86 16.14 6.34
C LEU A 136 -22.72 16.60 7.54
N GLU A 137 -23.41 15.68 8.19
CA GLU A 137 -24.19 15.95 9.41
C GLU A 137 -23.30 16.50 10.53
N TYR A 138 -22.11 15.92 10.72
CA TYR A 138 -21.13 16.43 11.68
C TYR A 138 -20.63 17.84 11.30
N TYR A 139 -20.42 18.11 10.01
CA TYR A 139 -20.00 19.43 9.53
C TYR A 139 -21.06 20.50 9.80
N GLU A 140 -22.34 20.20 9.60
CA GLU A 140 -23.45 21.14 9.80
C GLU A 140 -23.81 21.35 11.27
N THR A 141 -23.86 20.27 12.05
CA THR A 141 -24.39 20.31 13.42
C THR A 141 -23.31 20.40 14.50
N HIS A 142 -22.06 20.11 14.15
CA HIS A 142 -20.93 19.90 15.07
C HIS A 142 -21.18 18.83 16.16
N ARG A 143 -22.17 17.95 15.95
CA ARG A 143 -22.49 16.85 16.87
C ARG A 143 -21.93 15.54 16.34
N SER A 144 -21.08 14.89 17.13
CA SER A 144 -20.54 13.56 16.80
C SER A 144 -21.45 12.46 17.34
N ARG A 145 -21.78 11.46 16.52
CA ARG A 145 -22.46 10.24 17.00
C ARG A 145 -21.58 9.42 17.94
N HIS A 146 -20.29 9.33 17.60
CA HIS A 146 -19.29 8.63 18.40
C HIS A 146 -18.05 9.51 18.59
N SER A 147 -17.54 9.52 19.82
CA SER A 147 -16.34 10.27 20.20
C SER A 147 -15.32 9.33 20.85
N PHE A 148 -14.06 9.48 20.46
CA PHE A 148 -12.92 8.76 21.01
C PHE A 148 -12.00 9.76 21.70
N TYR A 149 -11.88 9.70 23.03
CA TYR A 149 -11.14 10.69 23.84
C TYR A 149 -11.48 12.15 23.51
N GLY A 150 -12.76 12.45 23.26
CA GLY A 150 -13.23 13.80 22.91
C GLY A 150 -13.04 14.19 21.45
N PHE A 151 -12.48 13.31 20.61
CA PHE A 151 -12.38 13.51 19.17
C PHE A 151 -13.50 12.77 18.42
N PRO A 152 -14.20 13.41 17.47
CA PRO A 152 -15.20 12.75 16.64
C PRO A 152 -14.58 11.60 15.84
N VAL A 153 -15.12 10.39 15.99
CA VAL A 153 -14.63 9.19 15.30
C VAL A 153 -14.69 9.37 13.78
N ILE A 154 -15.74 10.04 13.28
CA ILE A 154 -15.92 10.32 11.85
C ILE A 154 -14.77 11.13 11.27
N VAL A 155 -14.23 12.11 12.01
CA VAL A 155 -13.09 12.92 11.57
C VAL A 155 -11.82 12.07 11.52
N LEU A 156 -11.57 11.28 12.56
CA LEU A 156 -10.44 10.35 12.60
C LEU A 156 -10.50 9.34 11.44
N LEU A 157 -11.70 8.88 11.10
CA LEU A 157 -11.94 7.96 10.00
C LEU A 157 -11.59 8.57 8.63
N TYR A 158 -11.97 9.84 8.40
CA TYR A 158 -11.62 10.54 7.16
C TYR A 158 -10.13 10.91 7.06
N ILE A 159 -9.46 11.18 8.18
CA ILE A 159 -8.00 11.29 8.22
C ILE A 159 -7.36 9.96 7.79
N PHE A 160 -7.84 8.85 8.35
CA PHE A 160 -7.40 7.50 7.94
C PHE A 160 -7.62 7.25 6.45
N PHE A 161 -8.80 7.58 5.90
CA PHE A 161 -9.09 7.46 4.47
C PHE A 161 -8.12 8.25 3.60
N SER A 162 -7.84 9.50 3.94
CA SER A 162 -6.89 10.34 3.22
C SER A 162 -5.49 9.72 3.18
N ILE A 163 -5.01 9.24 4.32
CA ILE A 163 -3.69 8.59 4.41
C ILE A 163 -3.68 7.29 3.59
N CYS A 164 -4.73 6.46 3.68
CA CYS A 164 -4.84 5.24 2.90
C CYS A 164 -4.82 5.50 1.40
N ILE A 165 -5.53 6.52 0.91
CA ILE A 165 -5.54 6.89 -0.51
C ILE A 165 -4.12 7.26 -0.96
N GLN A 166 -3.39 8.05 -0.17
CA GLN A 166 -2.01 8.43 -0.48
C GLN A 166 -1.08 7.20 -0.51
N VAL A 167 -1.11 6.36 0.53
CA VAL A 167 -0.27 5.16 0.63
C VAL A 167 -0.56 4.20 -0.52
N HIS A 168 -1.83 3.91 -0.81
CA HIS A 168 -2.22 3.02 -1.90
C HIS A 168 -1.92 3.63 -3.28
N GLY A 169 -2.13 4.93 -3.45
CA GLY A 169 -1.79 5.66 -4.67
C GLY A 169 -0.29 5.60 -4.99
N PHE A 170 0.56 5.87 -3.99
CA PHE A 170 2.01 5.73 -4.15
C PHE A 170 2.45 4.28 -4.36
N SER A 171 1.77 3.31 -3.72
CA SER A 171 2.02 1.88 -3.92
C SER A 171 1.81 1.49 -5.38
N VAL A 172 0.64 1.84 -5.95
CA VAL A 172 0.31 1.60 -7.36
C VAL A 172 1.28 2.32 -8.28
N TYR A 173 1.59 3.59 -8.01
CA TYR A 173 2.51 4.38 -8.82
C TYR A 173 3.92 3.77 -8.89
N PHE A 174 4.53 3.45 -7.74
CA PHE A 174 5.87 2.87 -7.71
C PHE A 174 5.89 1.44 -8.26
N CYS A 175 4.85 0.64 -7.98
CA CYS A 175 4.71 -0.70 -8.52
C CYS A 175 4.59 -0.66 -10.06
N TYR A 176 3.79 0.25 -10.62
CA TYR A 176 3.67 0.46 -12.06
C TYR A 176 5.02 0.86 -12.69
N LYS A 177 5.74 1.82 -12.11
CA LYS A 177 7.06 2.23 -12.62
C LYS A 177 8.07 1.08 -12.61
N LEU A 178 8.11 0.29 -11.53
CA LEU A 178 8.97 -0.90 -11.47
C LEU A 178 8.56 -1.98 -12.48
N TYR A 179 7.25 -2.20 -12.64
CA TYR A 179 6.71 -3.14 -13.60
C TYR A 179 7.11 -2.76 -15.04
N THR A 180 7.01 -1.49 -15.42
CA THR A 180 7.47 -1.00 -16.73
C THR A 180 8.97 -1.21 -16.92
N LEU A 181 9.79 -0.92 -15.90
CA LEU A 181 11.24 -1.14 -15.97
C LEU A 181 11.60 -2.62 -16.16
N TRP A 182 10.96 -3.51 -15.40
CA TRP A 182 11.23 -4.95 -15.48
C TRP A 182 10.73 -5.56 -16.79
N SER A 183 9.53 -5.20 -17.25
CA SER A 183 8.98 -5.71 -18.51
C SER A 183 9.81 -5.29 -19.72
N LEU A 184 10.34 -4.06 -19.74
CA LEU A 184 11.27 -3.60 -20.78
C LEU A 184 12.58 -4.40 -20.78
N SER A 185 13.10 -4.75 -19.59
CA SER A 185 14.30 -5.57 -19.47
C SER A 185 14.05 -7.00 -19.98
N THR A 186 12.92 -7.62 -19.63
CA THR A 186 12.59 -8.97 -20.08
C THR A 186 12.41 -9.03 -21.61
N ARG A 187 11.79 -8.02 -22.22
CA ARG A 187 11.60 -7.96 -23.68
C ARG A 187 12.91 -7.83 -24.46
N LYS A 188 13.95 -7.25 -23.88
CA LYS A 188 15.27 -7.11 -24.51
C LYS A 188 16.15 -8.36 -24.38
N ALA A 189 15.89 -9.19 -23.38
CA ALA A 189 16.64 -10.43 -23.14
C ALA A 189 16.09 -11.62 -23.94
N ARG A 190 14.92 -11.46 -24.57
CA ARG A 190 14.29 -12.39 -25.49
C ARG A 190 14.56 -11.94 -26.92
#